data_AF-A0A3C1FAU1-F1
#
_entry.id   AF-A0A3C1FAU1-F1
#
_cell.length_a   1.000
_cell.length_b   1.000
_cell.length_c   1.000
_cell.angle_alpha   90.00
_cell.angle_beta   90.00
_cell.angle_gamma   90.00
#
_symmetry.space_group_name_H-M   'P 1'
#
loop_
_entity.id
_entity.type
_entity.pdbx_description
1 polymer ?
#
loop_
_entity_poly.entity_id
_entity_poly.type
_entity_poly.pdbx_seq_one_letter_code
_entity_poly.pdbx_strand_id
1 'polypeptide(L)'
;MENESLDSVNEYFKHLGKITQELDRDEMNRLWKLAKKGDKDAKNKIMEMNLRLVIPTAKRFQRPGMDLMDLIEEGNLGLLQAIDKFEPEKGYRFSTYAVYWIEQYIRKYIEEQSGSIKIPSHAWGNLKKWFRAWNELKEANGRDPSLNEMAAELNLTARQVKSIMDTLNAAKGVDSLTTLIHDEDETTLEDLISDDGKGNPHDVFLKNENQNSIKKSMEDLNDRDRQVLIMRYGLDDNEPKTLGEVAEILGLSRERVRQIEERAVNTLRKEAYKAGILEPSTLDLRTRKLHTAMQPRLKTNILGQTIDKSSLAKLLKQRAALLAQQKANEDKKSAAKKADKKSPAKKASTKKTAPKESAKKAVAKGKTFAKGTPAAKAKKTAKHGKKPTK
;
A
#
# COMPACT_ATOMS: atom_id res chain seq x y z
N MET A 1 41.40 -15.54 36.05
CA MET A 1 41.90 -14.68 34.97
C MET A 1 40.95 -14.89 33.82
N GLU A 2 40.05 -13.95 33.53
CA GLU A 2 39.38 -13.81 32.23
C GLU A 2 38.40 -12.62 32.29
N ASN A 3 38.28 -11.93 31.15
CA ASN A 3 37.58 -10.68 30.89
C ASN A 3 38.20 -9.37 31.44
N GLU A 4 39.50 -9.16 31.19
CA GLU A 4 39.89 -7.87 30.58
C GLU A 4 39.47 -7.95 29.10
N SER A 5 38.18 -7.84 28.81
CA SER A 5 37.77 -7.48 27.46
C SER A 5 38.35 -6.10 27.22
N LEU A 6 39.22 -5.97 26.22
CA LEU A 6 39.66 -4.69 25.70
C LEU A 6 38.42 -3.84 25.45
N ASP A 7 38.14 -2.91 26.36
CA ASP A 7 37.08 -1.94 26.17
C ASP A 7 37.49 -1.06 24.99
N SER A 8 36.98 -1.42 23.81
CA SER A 8 37.29 -0.79 22.52
C SER A 8 37.02 0.71 22.56
N VAL A 9 36.01 1.12 23.34
CA VAL A 9 35.66 2.51 23.56
C VAL A 9 36.75 3.22 24.36
N ASN A 10 37.28 2.58 25.42
CA ASN A 10 38.40 3.13 26.19
C ASN A 10 39.71 3.18 25.39
N GLU A 11 39.98 2.18 24.56
CA GLU A 11 41.14 2.20 23.65
C GLU A 11 41.04 3.34 22.64
N TYR A 12 39.87 3.54 22.05
CA TYR A 12 39.58 4.66 21.17
C TYR A 12 39.81 6.01 21.86
N PHE A 13 39.29 6.21 23.08
CA PHE A 13 39.52 7.45 23.84
C PHE A 13 40.99 7.65 24.23
N LYS A 14 41.73 6.58 24.55
CA LYS A 14 43.18 6.67 24.80
C LYS A 14 43.94 7.12 23.56
N HIS A 15 43.59 6.62 22.38
CA HIS A 15 44.17 7.06 21.11
C HIS A 15 43.85 8.53 20.81
N LEU A 16 42.61 8.96 21.03
CA LEU A 16 42.22 10.36 20.86
C LEU A 16 42.97 11.32 21.79
N GLY A 17 43.30 10.90 23.01
CA GLY A 17 44.11 11.68 23.95
C GLY A 17 45.56 11.88 23.50
N LYS A 18 46.11 10.99 22.66
CA LYS A 18 47.47 11.11 22.10
C LYS A 18 47.53 12.04 20.90
N ILE A 19 46.45 12.14 20.13
CA ILE A 19 46.35 12.89 18.87
C ILE A 19 46.18 14.39 19.09
N THR A 20 45.84 14.83 20.31
CA THR A 20 45.68 16.25 20.66
C THR A 20 46.99 17.01 20.63
N GLN A 21 47.38 17.45 19.44
CA GLN A 21 48.35 18.51 19.23
C GLN A 21 47.60 19.75 18.76
N GLU A 22 47.68 20.84 19.53
CA GLU A 22 47.20 22.14 19.08
C GLU A 22 48.14 22.65 17.97
N LEU A 23 47.59 22.83 16.77
CA LEU A 23 48.32 23.34 15.61
C LEU A 23 48.10 24.84 15.48
N ASP A 24 49.16 25.53 15.04
CA ASP A 24 49.09 26.96 14.76
C ASP A 24 48.11 27.25 13.60
N ARG A 25 47.52 28.44 13.61
CA ARG A 25 46.53 28.89 12.62
C ARG A 25 47.06 28.79 11.19
N ASP A 26 48.34 29.10 11.00
CA ASP A 26 48.98 29.08 9.68
C ASP A 26 49.21 27.66 9.17
N GLU A 27 49.55 26.73 10.05
CA GLU A 27 49.69 25.31 9.70
C GLU A 27 48.33 24.69 9.35
N MET A 28 47.28 25.04 10.10
CA MET A 28 45.91 24.63 9.79
C MET A 28 45.47 25.13 8.40
N ASN A 29 45.75 26.40 8.08
CA ASN A 29 45.45 26.97 6.76
C ASN A 29 46.19 26.25 5.63
N ARG A 30 47.46 25.86 5.87
CA ARG A 30 48.24 25.07 4.90
C ARG A 30 47.63 23.70 4.68
N LEU A 31 47.22 23.00 5.75
CA LEU A 31 46.58 21.69 5.66
C LEU A 31 45.26 21.77 4.87
N TRP A 32 44.42 22.78 5.12
CA TRP A 32 43.19 22.97 4.35
C TRP A 32 43.46 23.21 2.86
N LYS A 33 44.50 23.99 2.51
CA LYS A 33 44.90 24.19 1.11
C LYS A 33 45.36 22.89 0.44
N LEU A 34 46.10 22.05 1.16
CA LEU A 34 46.55 20.74 0.66
C LEU A 34 45.38 19.76 0.52
N ALA A 35 44.51 19.68 1.52
CA ALA A 35 43.32 18.83 1.48
C ALA A 35 42.40 19.19 0.29
N LYS A 36 42.25 20.49 -0.02
CA LYS A 36 41.49 20.95 -1.21
C LYS A 36 42.16 20.62 -2.54
N LYS A 37 43.47 20.39 -2.56
CA LYS A 37 44.20 19.88 -3.73
C LYS A 37 44.11 18.35 -3.87
N GLY A 38 43.41 17.66 -2.96
CA GLY A 38 43.23 16.21 -2.97
C GLY A 38 44.29 15.43 -2.19
N ASP A 39 45.10 16.11 -1.37
CA ASP A 39 46.07 15.45 -0.50
C ASP A 39 45.36 14.68 0.62
N LYS A 40 45.53 13.35 0.62
CA LYS A 40 44.90 12.43 1.57
C LYS A 40 45.49 12.57 2.97
N ASP A 41 46.80 12.79 3.09
CA ASP A 41 47.46 12.85 4.39
C ASP A 41 47.05 14.13 5.11
N ALA A 42 46.94 15.24 4.39
CA ALA A 42 46.40 16.49 4.93
C ALA A 42 44.94 16.31 5.39
N LYS A 43 44.11 15.60 4.62
CA LYS A 43 42.72 15.32 4.98
C LYS A 43 42.61 14.45 6.23
N ASN A 44 43.39 13.38 6.31
CA ASN A 44 43.44 12.48 7.47
C ASN A 44 43.88 13.23 8.73
N LYS A 45 44.92 14.07 8.62
CA LYS A 45 45.39 14.89 9.73
C LYS A 45 44.30 15.86 10.22
N ILE A 46 43.58 16.52 9.31
CA ILE A 46 42.42 17.38 9.67
C ILE A 46 41.32 16.57 10.37
N MET A 47 41.03 15.37 9.88
CA MET A 47 40.03 14.48 10.48
C MET A 47 40.41 14.10 11.90
N GLU A 48 41.62 13.58 12.10
CA GLU A 48 42.18 13.14 13.39
C GLU A 48 42.07 14.23 14.47
N MET A 49 42.41 15.48 14.14
CA MET A 49 42.28 16.62 15.06
C MET A 49 40.84 16.90 15.50
N ASN A 50 39.86 16.58 14.65
CA ASN A 50 38.46 16.94 14.86
C ASN A 50 37.60 15.74 15.30
N LEU A 51 38.16 14.54 15.45
CA LEU A 51 37.42 13.34 15.92
C LEU A 51 36.73 13.58 17.28
N ARG A 52 37.32 14.38 18.16
CA ARG A 52 36.74 14.72 19.48
C ARG A 52 35.40 15.46 19.38
N LEU A 53 35.15 16.17 18.28
CA LEU A 53 33.90 16.89 18.04
C LEU A 53 32.70 15.95 17.85
N VAL A 54 32.95 14.72 17.39
CA VAL A 54 31.90 13.74 17.09
C VAL A 54 31.26 13.22 18.38
N ILE A 55 32.06 13.00 19.42
CA ILE A 55 31.65 12.30 20.65
C ILE A 55 30.46 12.97 21.35
N PRO A 56 30.42 14.30 21.61
CA PRO A 56 29.27 14.92 22.26
C PRO A 56 27.99 14.82 21.43
N THR A 57 28.13 14.85 20.10
CA THR A 57 26.99 14.70 19.19
C THR A 57 26.47 13.27 19.23
N ALA A 58 27.34 12.27 19.14
CA ALA A 58 26.99 10.85 19.23
C ALA A 58 26.33 10.49 20.56
N LYS A 59 26.89 10.96 21.69
CA LYS A 59 26.31 10.73 23.04
C LYS A 59 24.88 11.24 23.17
N ARG A 60 24.51 12.33 22.50
CA ARG A 60 23.13 12.86 22.52
C ARG A 60 22.12 11.93 21.83
N PHE A 61 22.58 11.12 20.89
CA PHE A 61 21.76 10.18 20.13
C PHE A 61 21.80 8.75 20.69
N GLN A 62 22.62 8.48 21.69
CA GLN A 62 22.71 7.18 22.33
C GLN A 62 21.37 6.81 22.99
N ARG A 63 20.87 5.63 22.66
CA ARG A 63 19.65 5.03 23.22
C ARG A 63 19.94 3.59 23.64
N PRO A 64 19.17 3.01 24.56
CA PRO A 64 19.28 1.59 24.88
C PRO A 64 19.20 0.74 23.60
N GLY A 65 20.12 -0.22 23.46
CA GLY A 65 20.21 -1.09 22.28
C GLY A 65 21.04 -0.54 21.11
N MET A 66 21.59 0.68 21.21
CA MET A 66 22.52 1.21 20.21
C MET A 66 23.95 1.23 20.75
N ASP A 67 24.91 0.72 19.98
CA ASP A 67 26.32 0.84 20.32
C ASP A 67 26.82 2.28 20.11
N LEU A 68 27.53 2.82 21.10
CA LEU A 68 28.13 4.13 21.01
C LEU A 68 29.23 4.17 19.95
N MET A 69 29.97 3.07 19.77
CA MET A 69 31.05 3.01 18.79
C MET A 69 30.51 3.16 17.37
N ASP A 70 29.43 2.44 17.04
CA ASP A 70 28.74 2.59 15.76
C ASP A 70 28.29 4.04 15.49
N LEU A 71 27.71 4.70 16.50
CA LEU A 71 27.30 6.10 16.39
C LEU A 71 28.49 7.03 16.15
N ILE A 72 29.64 6.75 16.78
CA ILE A 72 30.87 7.51 16.59
C ILE A 72 31.39 7.30 15.16
N GLU A 73 31.44 6.07 14.67
CA GLU A 73 31.96 5.78 13.33
C GLU A 73 31.11 6.42 12.22
N GLU A 74 29.79 6.36 12.34
CA GLU A 74 28.89 7.05 11.42
C GLU A 74 29.01 8.57 11.52
N GLY A 75 29.23 9.07 12.73
CA GLY A 75 29.60 10.47 12.95
C GLY A 75 30.93 10.85 12.29
N ASN A 76 31.93 9.96 12.30
CA ASN A 76 33.22 10.16 11.64
C ASN A 76 33.05 10.23 10.11
N LEU A 77 32.16 9.43 9.52
CA LEU A 77 31.79 9.54 8.11
C LEU A 77 31.13 10.90 7.80
N GLY A 78 30.27 11.40 8.69
CA GLY A 78 29.71 12.75 8.60
C GLY A 78 30.78 13.83 8.69
N LEU A 79 31.75 13.68 9.59
CA LEU A 79 32.89 14.59 9.72
C LEU A 79 33.74 14.62 8.44
N LEU A 80 34.02 13.46 7.85
CA LEU A 80 34.75 13.35 6.59
C LEU A 80 34.05 14.13 5.46
N GLN A 81 32.73 13.99 5.37
CA GLN A 81 31.91 14.72 4.40
C GLN A 81 31.90 16.24 4.67
N ALA A 82 31.94 16.64 5.94
CA ALA A 82 32.09 18.04 6.31
C ALA A 82 33.43 18.60 5.83
N ILE A 83 34.53 17.86 5.98
CA ILE A 83 35.86 18.28 5.52
C ILE A 83 35.87 18.48 4.00
N ASP A 84 35.27 17.57 3.25
CA ASP A 84 35.21 17.67 1.78
C ASP A 84 34.49 18.95 1.32
N LYS A 85 33.38 19.28 1.96
CA LYS A 85 32.51 20.39 1.55
C LYS A 85 32.80 21.73 2.23
N PHE A 86 33.61 21.75 3.29
CA PHE A 86 33.88 22.98 4.03
C PHE A 86 34.72 23.96 3.20
N GLU A 87 34.38 25.25 3.25
CA GLU A 87 35.13 26.31 2.59
C GLU A 87 35.67 27.30 3.63
N PRO A 88 36.99 27.29 3.91
CA PRO A 88 37.60 28.18 4.90
C PRO A 88 37.44 29.68 4.56
N GLU A 89 37.31 30.02 3.28
CA GLU A 89 37.19 31.41 2.79
C GLU A 89 35.91 32.10 3.28
N LYS A 90 34.87 31.33 3.64
CA LYS A 90 33.60 31.87 4.14
C LYS A 90 33.68 32.43 5.57
N GLY A 91 34.79 32.23 6.29
CA GLY A 91 35.03 32.83 7.61
C GLY A 91 34.23 32.22 8.77
N TYR A 92 33.50 31.12 8.55
CA TYR A 92 32.81 30.39 9.63
C TYR A 92 33.73 29.37 10.29
N ARG A 93 33.51 29.09 11.58
CA ARG A 93 34.22 28.02 12.29
C ARG A 93 33.85 26.65 11.73
N PHE A 94 34.85 25.81 11.48
CA PHE A 94 34.64 24.45 10.97
C PHE A 94 33.72 23.63 11.88
N SER A 95 33.88 23.75 13.21
CA SER A 95 33.05 23.02 14.18
C SER A 95 31.55 23.31 14.02
N THR A 96 31.18 24.57 13.75
CA THR A 96 29.78 24.95 13.51
C THR A 96 29.21 24.25 12.27
N TYR A 97 30.01 24.12 11.21
CA TYR A 97 29.59 23.44 9.99
C TYR A 97 29.57 21.91 10.13
N ALA A 98 30.59 21.35 10.78
CA ALA A 98 30.76 19.91 10.92
C ALA A 98 29.63 19.28 11.75
N VAL A 99 29.16 19.95 12.81
CA VAL A 99 28.07 19.43 13.67
C VAL A 99 26.81 19.11 12.85
N TYR A 100 26.47 19.89 11.82
CA TYR A 100 25.34 19.58 10.94
C TYR A 100 25.54 18.25 10.21
N TRP A 101 26.70 18.02 9.60
CA TRP A 101 26.98 16.78 8.86
C TRP A 101 27.05 15.57 9.78
N ILE A 102 27.71 15.71 10.94
CA ILE A 102 27.80 14.66 11.96
C ILE A 102 26.39 14.26 12.40
N GLU A 103 25.54 15.23 12.76
CA GLU A 103 24.16 14.95 13.18
C GLU A 103 23.33 14.31 12.07
N GLN A 104 23.46 14.76 10.82
CA GLN A 104 22.71 14.18 9.70
C GLN A 104 23.06 12.71 9.47
N TYR A 105 24.36 12.36 9.49
CA TYR A 105 24.82 10.99 9.28
C TYR A 105 24.39 10.08 10.43
N ILE A 106 24.57 10.51 11.68
CA ILE A 106 24.10 9.76 12.85
C ILE A 106 22.59 9.54 12.81
N ARG A 107 21.81 10.58 12.47
CA ARG A 107 20.35 10.47 12.34
C ARG A 107 19.96 9.48 11.24
N LYS A 108 20.64 9.54 10.09
CA LYS A 108 20.40 8.63 8.97
C LYS A 108 20.73 7.19 9.35
N TYR A 109 21.84 6.96 10.05
CA TYR A 109 22.21 5.64 10.55
C TYR A 109 21.12 5.07 11.46
N ILE A 110 20.64 5.87 12.42
CA ILE A 110 19.52 5.47 13.29
C ILE A 110 18.30 5.10 12.46
N GLU A 111 17.89 5.94 11.51
CA GLU A 111 16.71 5.66 10.68
C GLU A 111 16.86 4.38 9.83
N GLU A 112 18.08 4.03 9.41
CA GLU A 112 18.36 2.86 8.56
C GLU A 112 18.63 1.57 9.35
N GLN A 113 19.19 1.67 10.57
CA GLN A 113 19.73 0.53 11.34
C GLN A 113 19.11 0.33 12.73
N SER A 114 18.24 1.22 13.22
CA SER A 114 17.73 1.12 14.60
C SER A 114 16.74 -0.03 14.86
N GLY A 115 16.43 -0.88 13.88
CA GLY A 115 15.44 -1.94 14.05
C GLY A 115 15.72 -3.17 13.22
N SER A 116 15.28 -4.34 13.72
CA SER A 116 15.41 -5.63 13.02
C SER A 116 14.71 -5.64 11.67
N ILE A 117 13.63 -4.87 11.53
CA ILE A 117 12.91 -4.65 10.28
C ILE A 117 13.27 -3.26 9.76
N LYS A 118 13.89 -3.20 8.58
CA LYS A 118 14.27 -1.94 7.96
C LYS A 118 13.04 -1.11 7.57
N ILE A 119 13.01 0.14 8.05
CA ILE A 119 11.98 1.11 7.73
C ILE A 119 12.54 2.14 6.72
N PRO A 120 11.87 2.39 5.58
CA PRO A 120 12.30 3.44 4.66
C PRO A 120 12.26 4.86 5.26
N SER A 121 13.17 5.74 4.83
CA SER A 121 13.28 7.12 5.34
C SER A 121 12.00 7.95 5.20
N HIS A 122 11.25 7.81 4.09
CA HIS A 122 9.97 8.51 3.91
C HIS A 122 8.89 8.05 4.92
N ALA A 123 8.96 6.79 5.36
CA ALA A 123 8.05 6.25 6.37
C ALA A 123 8.38 6.82 7.77
N TRP A 124 9.66 7.00 8.10
CA TRP A 124 10.10 7.72 9.32
C TRP A 124 9.58 9.16 9.35
N GLY A 125 9.63 9.87 8.23
CA GLY A 125 9.09 11.23 8.11
C GLY A 125 7.59 11.30 8.43
N ASN A 126 6.81 10.33 7.92
CA ASN A 126 5.38 10.22 8.22
C ASN A 126 5.12 9.83 9.69
N LEU A 127 5.93 8.93 10.24
CA LEU A 127 5.84 8.50 11.64
C LEU A 127 6.15 9.65 12.61
N LYS A 128 7.13 10.51 12.29
CA LYS A 128 7.44 11.69 13.11
C LYS A 128 6.31 12.72 13.09
N LYS A 129 5.67 12.93 11.94
CA LYS A 129 4.47 13.78 11.82
C LYS A 129 3.31 13.18 12.63
N TRP A 130 3.14 11.87 12.57
CA TRP A 130 2.17 11.13 13.36
C TRP A 130 2.38 11.35 14.86
N PHE A 131 3.60 11.15 15.38
CA PHE A 131 3.91 11.38 16.79
C PHE A 131 3.75 12.84 17.23
N ARG A 132 4.08 13.80 16.36
CA ARG A 132 3.87 15.22 16.66
C ARG A 132 2.37 15.52 16.85
N ALA A 133 1.54 15.16 15.88
CA ALA A 133 0.10 15.36 15.97
C ALA A 133 -0.53 14.57 17.13
N TRP A 134 0.01 13.39 17.44
CA TRP A 134 -0.42 12.58 18.58
C TRP A 134 -0.21 13.33 19.89
N ASN A 135 0.99 13.90 20.09
CA ASN A 135 1.30 14.65 21.30
C ASN A 135 0.49 15.95 21.40
N GLU A 136 0.32 16.67 20.29
CA GLU A 136 -0.50 17.90 20.23
C GLU A 136 -1.97 17.61 20.60
N LEU A 137 -2.57 16.56 20.03
CA LEU A 137 -3.94 16.15 20.36
C LEU A 137 -4.07 15.59 21.78
N LYS A 138 -3.06 14.87 22.26
CA LYS A 138 -3.03 14.35 23.63
C LYS A 138 -3.00 15.49 24.65
N GLU A 139 -2.20 16.52 24.39
CA GLU A 139 -2.12 17.72 25.22
C GLU A 139 -3.44 18.52 25.17
N ALA A 140 -4.03 18.70 23.99
CA ALA A 140 -5.28 19.43 23.82
C ALA A 140 -6.50 18.73 24.47
N ASN A 141 -6.58 17.40 24.37
CA ASN A 141 -7.75 16.63 24.81
C ASN A 141 -7.58 16.00 26.20
N GLY A 142 -6.37 16.01 26.78
CA GLY A 142 -6.07 15.36 28.06
C GLY A 142 -6.23 13.83 28.06
N ARG A 143 -6.33 13.22 26.87
CA ARG A 143 -6.48 11.77 26.67
C ARG A 143 -5.77 11.32 25.41
N ASP A 144 -5.51 10.02 25.27
CA ASP A 144 -4.95 9.49 24.03
C ASP A 144 -5.95 9.67 22.86
N PRO A 145 -5.48 10.18 21.70
CA PRO A 145 -6.33 10.42 20.54
C PRO A 145 -6.74 9.12 19.85
N SER A 146 -7.95 9.10 19.30
CA SER A 146 -8.44 7.99 18.48
C SER A 146 -7.80 7.97 17.10
N LEU A 147 -7.68 6.80 16.46
CA LEU A 147 -7.20 6.70 15.07
C LEU A 147 -8.02 7.59 14.11
N ASN A 148 -9.32 7.74 14.36
CA ASN A 148 -10.19 8.59 13.53
C ASN A 148 -9.86 10.08 13.70
N GLU A 149 -9.53 10.50 14.92
CA GLU A 149 -9.14 11.89 15.23
C GLU A 149 -7.78 12.20 14.59
N MET A 150 -6.82 11.27 14.70
CA MET A 150 -5.52 11.37 14.05
C MET A 150 -5.63 11.44 12.52
N ALA A 151 -6.53 10.64 11.93
CA ALA A 151 -6.75 10.64 10.48
C ALA A 151 -7.37 11.96 10.00
N ALA A 152 -8.29 12.54 10.78
CA ALA A 152 -8.90 13.83 10.48
C ALA A 152 -7.90 14.98 10.59
N GLU A 153 -7.10 15.02 11.66
CA GLU A 153 -6.10 16.06 11.91
C GLU A 153 -5.04 16.11 10.80
N LEU A 154 -4.52 14.94 10.43
CA LEU A 154 -3.47 14.82 9.41
C LEU A 154 -4.01 14.73 7.98
N ASN A 155 -5.33 14.78 7.79
CA ASN A 155 -6.02 14.62 6.50
C ASN A 155 -5.56 13.36 5.73
N LEU A 156 -5.48 12.23 6.43
CA LEU A 156 -4.97 10.97 5.90
C LEU A 156 -6.09 10.05 5.39
N THR A 157 -5.82 9.34 4.30
CA THR A 157 -6.69 8.26 3.82
C THR A 157 -6.53 7.00 4.65
N ALA A 158 -7.55 6.12 4.68
CA ALA A 158 -7.48 4.84 5.41
C ALA A 158 -6.27 3.97 5.01
N ARG A 159 -5.85 4.00 3.73
CA ARG A 159 -4.65 3.30 3.26
C ARG A 159 -3.37 3.87 3.88
N GLN A 160 -3.28 5.19 4.01
CA GLN A 160 -2.13 5.86 4.63
C GLN A 160 -2.08 5.61 6.12
N VAL A 161 -3.23 5.66 6.80
CA VAL A 161 -3.31 5.31 8.24
C VAL A 161 -2.85 3.87 8.47
N LYS A 162 -3.32 2.92 7.65
CA LYS A 162 -2.84 1.53 7.72
C LYS A 162 -1.32 1.44 7.51
N SER A 163 -0.79 2.11 6.48
CA SER A 163 0.66 2.12 6.24
C SER A 163 1.47 2.70 7.40
N ILE A 164 0.95 3.73 8.09
CA ILE A 164 1.60 4.29 9.28
C ILE A 164 1.52 3.31 10.44
N MET A 165 0.40 2.61 10.63
CA MET A 165 0.26 1.57 11.66
C MET A 165 1.20 0.40 11.41
N ASP A 166 1.32 -0.06 10.17
CA ASP A 166 2.27 -1.10 9.79
C ASP A 166 3.71 -0.65 10.08
N THR A 167 4.04 0.61 9.78
CA THR A 167 5.34 1.22 10.10
C THR A 167 5.57 1.32 11.61
N LEU A 168 4.55 1.72 12.38
CA LEU A 168 4.61 1.82 13.84
C LEU A 168 4.87 0.45 14.46
N ASN A 169 4.23 -0.61 13.95
CA ASN A 169 4.46 -1.97 14.39
C ASN A 169 5.89 -2.42 14.08
N ALA A 170 6.42 -2.12 12.89
CA ALA A 170 7.82 -2.37 12.57
C ALA A 170 8.79 -1.59 13.49
N ALA A 171 8.43 -0.36 13.89
CA ALA A 171 9.25 0.50 14.74
C ALA A 171 9.27 0.09 16.21
N LYS A 172 8.24 -0.64 16.69
CA LYS A 172 8.21 -1.17 18.08
C LYS A 172 9.27 -2.25 18.33
N GLY A 173 9.86 -2.80 17.28
CA GLY A 173 10.84 -3.88 17.38
C GLY A 173 10.19 -5.25 17.26
N VAL A 174 11.04 -6.27 17.19
CA VAL A 174 10.65 -7.68 17.15
C VAL A 174 11.08 -8.29 18.48
N ASP A 175 10.20 -9.05 19.11
CA ASP A 175 10.52 -9.79 20.33
C ASP A 175 11.38 -11.03 20.01
N SER A 176 12.21 -11.46 20.96
CA SER A 176 13.03 -12.66 20.77
C SER A 176 12.21 -13.92 20.97
N LEU A 177 12.38 -14.91 20.09
CA LEU A 177 11.75 -16.22 20.23
C LEU A 177 12.31 -17.00 21.43
N THR A 178 13.55 -16.72 21.81
CA THR A 178 14.22 -17.32 22.96
C THR A 178 13.85 -16.66 24.29
N THR A 179 12.99 -15.64 24.27
CA THR A 179 12.51 -15.03 25.51
C THR A 179 11.68 -16.05 26.28
N LEU A 180 12.06 -16.27 27.54
CA LEU A 180 11.30 -17.09 28.48
C LEU A 180 9.95 -16.41 28.76
N ILE A 181 8.87 -17.17 28.60
CA ILE A 181 7.52 -16.69 28.89
C ILE A 181 7.19 -16.89 30.36
N HIS A 182 7.64 -18.02 30.93
CA HIS A 182 7.44 -18.37 32.33
C HIS A 182 8.79 -18.79 32.94
N ASP A 183 9.15 -18.20 34.07
CA ASP A 183 10.47 -18.40 34.69
C ASP A 183 10.64 -19.81 35.32
N GLU A 184 9.54 -20.50 35.62
CA GLU A 184 9.57 -21.79 36.33
C GLU A 184 9.69 -23.00 35.40
N ASP A 185 9.12 -22.92 34.20
CA ASP A 185 8.98 -24.07 33.27
C ASP A 185 9.98 -24.01 32.10
N GLU A 186 10.94 -23.07 32.14
CA GLU A 186 11.93 -22.78 31.09
C GLU A 186 11.31 -22.65 29.67
N THR A 187 10.01 -22.36 29.58
CA THR A 187 9.28 -22.40 28.31
C THR A 187 9.54 -21.14 27.52
N THR A 188 10.04 -21.30 26.30
CA THR A 188 10.34 -20.19 25.41
C THR A 188 9.16 -19.86 24.50
N LEU A 189 9.17 -18.68 23.89
CA LEU A 189 8.20 -18.30 22.87
C LEU A 189 8.30 -19.19 21.62
N GLU A 190 9.49 -19.71 21.31
CA GLU A 190 9.69 -20.70 20.24
C GLU A 190 8.85 -21.96 20.46
N ASP A 191 8.77 -22.47 21.69
CA ASP A 191 8.06 -23.71 22.01
C ASP A 191 6.53 -23.59 21.84
N LEU A 192 5.98 -22.38 21.93
CA LEU A 192 4.54 -22.14 21.78
C LEU A 192 4.10 -21.95 20.32
N ILE A 193 5.03 -21.61 19.42
CA ILE A 193 4.70 -21.31 18.03
C ILE A 193 4.56 -22.63 17.26
N SER A 194 3.35 -22.89 16.75
CA SER A 194 3.06 -24.07 15.93
C SER A 194 3.55 -23.88 14.49
N ASP A 195 4.12 -24.93 13.90
CA ASP A 195 4.45 -24.98 12.47
C ASP A 195 3.22 -25.35 11.65
N ASP A 196 2.60 -24.35 11.00
CA ASP A 196 1.48 -24.56 10.08
C ASP A 196 1.92 -25.06 8.69
N GLY A 197 3.22 -25.07 8.40
CA GLY A 197 3.77 -25.23 7.05
C GLY A 197 3.89 -26.67 6.57
N LYS A 198 4.08 -27.61 7.48
CA LYS A 198 4.06 -29.05 7.19
C LYS A 198 2.72 -29.57 7.63
N GLY A 199 1.74 -29.51 6.73
CA GLY A 199 0.36 -29.95 6.97
C GLY A 199 0.33 -31.20 7.85
N ASN A 200 -0.52 -31.16 8.87
CA ASN A 200 -0.67 -32.22 9.87
C ASN A 200 -0.61 -33.60 9.18
N PRO A 201 0.11 -34.61 9.73
CA PRO A 201 0.13 -35.96 9.16
C PRO A 201 -1.26 -36.49 8.78
N HIS A 202 -2.28 -36.11 9.57
CA HIS A 202 -3.68 -36.40 9.26
C HIS A 202 -4.17 -35.73 7.98
N ASP A 203 -3.86 -34.46 7.74
CA ASP A 203 -4.23 -33.73 6.52
C ASP A 203 -3.50 -34.26 5.28
N VAL A 204 -2.22 -34.63 5.45
CA VAL A 204 -1.44 -35.28 4.38
C VAL A 204 -2.02 -36.65 4.05
N PHE A 205 -2.39 -37.43 5.06
CA PHE A 205 -3.06 -38.72 4.86
C PHE A 205 -4.41 -38.54 4.15
N LEU A 206 -5.27 -37.63 4.64
CA LEU A 206 -6.55 -37.33 4.01
C LEU A 206 -6.39 -36.88 2.56
N LYS A 207 -5.38 -36.05 2.26
CA LYS A 207 -5.11 -35.61 0.88
C LYS A 207 -4.72 -36.78 -0.02
N ASN A 208 -3.85 -37.68 0.44
CA ASN A 208 -3.46 -38.87 -0.32
C ASN A 208 -4.64 -39.83 -0.49
N GLU A 209 -5.42 -40.08 0.56
CA GLU A 209 -6.59 -40.95 0.48
C GLU A 209 -7.66 -40.39 -0.45
N ASN A 210 -7.89 -39.07 -0.42
CA ASN A 210 -8.77 -38.39 -1.36
C ASN A 210 -8.26 -38.53 -2.80
N GLN A 211 -6.96 -38.36 -3.04
CA GLN A 211 -6.37 -38.56 -4.38
C GLN A 211 -6.54 -40.01 -4.85
N ASN A 212 -6.29 -40.99 -3.99
CA ASN A 212 -6.47 -42.41 -4.31
C ASN A 212 -7.94 -42.74 -4.58
N SER A 213 -8.87 -42.19 -3.79
CA SER A 213 -10.31 -42.35 -3.98
C SER A 213 -10.79 -41.76 -5.30
N ILE A 214 -10.26 -40.60 -5.69
CA ILE A 214 -10.52 -39.99 -7.00
C ILE A 214 -9.96 -40.87 -8.12
N LYS A 215 -8.71 -41.35 -8.00
CA LYS A 215 -8.10 -42.24 -9.00
C LYS A 215 -8.91 -43.51 -9.22
N LYS A 216 -9.34 -44.17 -8.14
CA LYS A 216 -10.23 -45.36 -8.18
C LYS A 216 -11.55 -45.04 -8.86
N SER A 217 -12.24 -43.97 -8.45
CA SER A 217 -13.52 -43.58 -9.08
C SER A 217 -13.35 -43.25 -10.57
N MET A 218 -12.19 -42.72 -10.95
CA MET A 218 -11.89 -42.43 -12.35
C MET A 218 -11.69 -43.69 -13.21
N GLU A 219 -11.43 -44.87 -12.63
CA GLU A 219 -11.23 -46.15 -13.37
C GLU A 219 -12.52 -46.67 -14.00
N ASP A 220 -13.67 -46.33 -13.41
CA ASP A 220 -14.97 -46.71 -13.93
C ASP A 220 -15.42 -45.79 -15.10
N LEU A 221 -14.74 -44.67 -15.31
CA LEU A 221 -15.04 -43.75 -16.40
C LEU A 221 -14.43 -44.21 -17.72
N ASN A 222 -15.15 -43.92 -18.79
CA ASN A 222 -14.65 -44.13 -20.15
C ASN A 222 -13.37 -43.31 -20.41
N ASP A 223 -12.41 -43.87 -21.16
CA ASP A 223 -11.09 -43.27 -21.37
C ASP A 223 -11.14 -41.81 -21.83
N ARG A 224 -12.07 -41.49 -22.74
CA ARG A 224 -12.29 -40.13 -23.25
C ARG A 224 -12.79 -39.15 -22.19
N ASP A 225 -13.67 -39.61 -21.31
CA ASP A 225 -14.27 -38.80 -20.24
C ASP A 225 -13.20 -38.53 -19.16
N ARG A 226 -12.41 -39.56 -18.83
CA ARG A 226 -11.24 -39.48 -17.94
C ARG A 226 -10.20 -38.48 -18.45
N GLN A 227 -9.84 -38.55 -19.74
CA GLN A 227 -8.83 -37.67 -20.34
C GLN A 227 -9.25 -36.19 -20.31
N VAL A 228 -10.54 -35.90 -20.56
CA VAL A 228 -11.09 -34.54 -20.45
C VAL A 228 -10.96 -34.02 -19.03
N LEU A 229 -11.30 -34.82 -18.01
CA LEU A 229 -11.21 -34.42 -16.60
C LEU A 229 -9.76 -34.20 -16.15
N ILE A 230 -8.83 -35.08 -16.52
CA ILE A 230 -7.40 -34.93 -16.18
C ILE A 230 -6.86 -33.61 -16.71
N MET A 231 -7.12 -33.29 -17.99
CA MET A 231 -6.65 -32.03 -18.58
C MET A 231 -7.37 -30.80 -18.03
N ARG A 232 -8.65 -30.94 -17.69
CA ARG A 232 -9.47 -29.84 -17.20
C ARG A 232 -9.11 -29.42 -15.78
N TYR A 233 -8.86 -30.40 -14.92
CA TYR A 233 -8.59 -30.20 -13.49
C TYR A 233 -7.10 -30.31 -13.13
N GLY A 234 -6.25 -30.74 -14.05
CA GLY A 234 -4.81 -30.83 -13.80
C GLY A 234 -4.42 -31.95 -12.84
N LEU A 235 -5.13 -33.09 -12.89
CA LEU A 235 -5.03 -34.16 -11.86
C LEU A 235 -3.71 -34.97 -11.92
N ASP A 236 -2.95 -34.85 -12.99
CA ASP A 236 -1.75 -35.65 -13.31
C ASP A 236 -0.52 -34.73 -13.46
N ASP A 237 -0.43 -33.69 -12.60
CA ASP A 237 0.64 -32.68 -12.52
C ASP A 237 0.67 -31.58 -13.60
N ASN A 238 -0.39 -31.44 -14.40
CA ASN A 238 -0.52 -30.35 -15.37
C ASN A 238 -1.35 -29.17 -14.83
N GLU A 239 -1.11 -27.96 -15.34
CA GLU A 239 -1.99 -26.82 -15.05
C GLU A 239 -3.43 -27.08 -15.59
N PRO A 240 -4.48 -26.64 -14.87
CA PRO A 240 -5.86 -26.83 -15.30
C PRO A 240 -6.13 -26.04 -16.59
N LYS A 241 -6.56 -26.73 -17.65
CA LYS A 241 -6.78 -26.13 -18.98
C LYS A 241 -8.20 -25.57 -19.15
N THR A 242 -8.34 -24.56 -20.01
CA THR A 242 -9.65 -24.03 -20.38
C THR A 242 -10.43 -25.00 -21.29
N LEU A 243 -11.76 -24.91 -21.33
CA LEU A 243 -12.58 -25.74 -22.26
C LEU A 243 -12.18 -25.54 -23.73
N GLY A 244 -11.65 -24.36 -24.08
CA GLY A 244 -11.15 -24.07 -25.41
C GLY A 244 -9.86 -24.83 -25.71
N GLU A 245 -8.88 -24.76 -24.80
CA GLU A 245 -7.61 -25.48 -24.94
C GLU A 245 -7.82 -27.00 -25.00
N VAL A 246 -8.69 -27.56 -24.15
CA VAL A 246 -9.02 -28.98 -24.17
C VAL A 246 -9.70 -29.37 -25.48
N ALA A 247 -10.55 -28.50 -26.02
CA ALA A 247 -11.23 -28.70 -27.30
C ALA A 247 -10.25 -28.71 -28.48
N GLU A 248 -9.27 -27.80 -28.48
CA GLU A 248 -8.20 -27.77 -29.49
C GLU A 248 -7.34 -29.04 -29.46
N ILE A 249 -6.93 -29.49 -28.27
CA ILE A 249 -6.09 -30.70 -28.10
C ILE A 249 -6.83 -31.96 -28.56
N LEU A 250 -8.12 -32.08 -28.25
CA LEU A 250 -8.92 -33.26 -28.58
C LEU A 250 -9.59 -33.21 -29.96
N GLY A 251 -9.45 -32.10 -30.70
CA GLY A 251 -10.12 -31.89 -31.98
C GLY A 251 -11.65 -31.85 -31.87
N LEU A 252 -12.18 -31.33 -30.75
CA LEU A 252 -13.61 -31.27 -30.46
C LEU A 252 -14.11 -29.83 -30.44
N SER A 253 -15.43 -29.63 -30.49
CA SER A 253 -16.00 -28.30 -30.20
C SER A 253 -15.97 -28.04 -28.70
N ARG A 254 -15.81 -26.77 -28.32
CA ARG A 254 -15.86 -26.33 -26.90
C ARG A 254 -17.11 -26.81 -26.17
N GLU A 255 -18.26 -26.75 -26.82
CA GLU A 255 -19.53 -27.22 -26.23
C GLU A 255 -19.55 -28.74 -26.08
N ARG A 256 -18.90 -29.49 -26.98
CA ARG A 256 -18.79 -30.94 -26.85
C ARG A 256 -17.93 -31.34 -25.66
N VAL A 257 -16.82 -30.65 -25.41
CA VAL A 257 -15.99 -30.88 -24.20
C VAL A 257 -16.80 -30.60 -22.94
N ARG A 258 -17.61 -29.52 -22.93
CA ARG A 258 -18.52 -29.21 -21.80
C ARG A 258 -19.52 -30.33 -21.52
N GLN A 259 -20.13 -30.90 -22.57
CA GLN A 259 -21.06 -32.02 -22.42
C GLN A 259 -20.38 -33.29 -21.87
N ILE A 260 -19.14 -33.54 -22.29
CA ILE A 260 -18.33 -34.67 -21.79
C ILE A 260 -17.98 -34.46 -20.32
N GLU A 261 -17.51 -33.26 -19.95
CA GLU A 261 -17.23 -32.88 -18.55
C GLU A 261 -18.47 -33.07 -17.66
N GLU A 262 -19.63 -32.56 -18.08
CA GLU A 262 -20.88 -32.65 -17.30
C GLU A 262 -21.34 -34.10 -17.12
N ARG A 263 -21.18 -34.94 -18.15
CA ARG A 263 -21.47 -36.37 -18.06
C ARG A 263 -20.50 -37.08 -17.11
N ALA A 264 -19.20 -36.84 -17.27
CA ALA A 264 -18.14 -37.46 -16.49
C ALA A 264 -18.28 -37.15 -14.99
N VAL A 265 -18.52 -35.87 -14.64
CA VAL A 265 -18.76 -35.45 -13.26
C VAL A 265 -20.01 -36.09 -12.67
N ASN A 266 -21.08 -36.26 -13.45
CA ASN A 266 -22.29 -36.94 -12.99
C ASN A 266 -22.07 -38.44 -12.76
N THR A 267 -21.24 -39.09 -13.57
CA THR A 267 -20.85 -40.49 -13.37
C THR A 267 -20.03 -40.64 -12.09
N LEU A 268 -18.99 -39.81 -11.91
CA LEU A 268 -18.19 -39.77 -10.69
C LEU A 268 -19.02 -39.53 -9.43
N ARG A 269 -20.03 -38.64 -9.50
CA ARG A 269 -20.93 -38.41 -8.36
C ARG A 269 -21.75 -39.64 -7.99
N LYS A 270 -22.21 -40.43 -8.97
CA LYS A 270 -22.95 -41.68 -8.72
C LYS A 270 -22.04 -42.74 -8.09
N GLU A 271 -20.78 -42.80 -8.51
CA GLU A 271 -19.78 -43.72 -7.95
C GLU A 271 -19.37 -43.30 -6.55
N ALA A 272 -19.08 -42.01 -6.33
CA ALA A 272 -18.80 -41.47 -5.01
C ALA A 272 -19.95 -41.70 -4.02
N TYR A 273 -21.20 -41.66 -4.50
CA TYR A 273 -22.38 -42.01 -3.69
C TYR A 273 -22.41 -43.51 -3.34
N LYS A 274 -22.16 -44.39 -4.31
CA LYS A 274 -22.08 -45.85 -4.07
C LYS A 274 -20.95 -46.22 -3.10
N ALA A 275 -19.82 -45.50 -3.18
CA ALA A 275 -18.67 -45.69 -2.31
C ALA A 275 -18.83 -45.07 -0.91
N GLY A 276 -19.95 -44.37 -0.64
CA GLY A 276 -20.21 -43.72 0.65
C GLY A 276 -19.33 -42.50 0.94
N ILE A 277 -18.68 -41.94 -0.08
CA ILE A 277 -17.77 -40.78 0.05
C ILE A 277 -18.56 -39.46 0.16
N LEU A 278 -19.79 -39.42 -0.40
CA LEU A 278 -20.70 -38.27 -0.34
C LEU A 278 -22.02 -38.64 0.35
N GLU A 279 -22.38 -37.92 1.41
CA GLU A 279 -23.73 -37.97 2.00
C GLU A 279 -24.78 -37.40 1.03
N PRO A 280 -26.02 -37.95 0.98
CA PRO A 280 -27.11 -37.43 0.17
C PRO A 280 -27.66 -36.13 0.77
N SER A 281 -26.91 -35.04 0.65
CA SER A 281 -27.39 -33.69 0.98
C SER A 281 -27.46 -32.82 -0.27
N THR A 282 -28.70 -32.61 -0.73
CA THR A 282 -29.32 -31.33 -1.16
C THR A 282 -28.50 -30.25 -1.88
N LEU A 283 -27.39 -30.57 -2.56
CA LEU A 283 -26.73 -29.60 -3.43
C LEU A 283 -27.49 -29.51 -4.75
N ASP A 284 -28.30 -28.46 -4.82
CA ASP A 284 -29.10 -28.04 -5.97
C ASP A 284 -28.29 -28.20 -7.28
N LEU A 285 -28.67 -29.22 -8.06
CA LEU A 285 -28.02 -29.76 -9.26
C LEU A 285 -27.89 -28.74 -10.41
N ARG A 286 -28.38 -27.52 -10.20
CA ARG A 286 -28.39 -26.40 -11.14
C ARG A 286 -27.35 -25.33 -10.82
N THR A 287 -26.69 -25.40 -9.66
CA THR A 287 -25.76 -24.34 -9.24
C THR A 287 -24.41 -24.49 -9.94
N ARG A 288 -24.25 -23.73 -11.02
CA ARG A 288 -23.02 -23.39 -11.75
C ARG A 288 -21.99 -22.67 -10.86
N LYS A 289 -21.60 -23.23 -9.73
CA LYS A 289 -20.47 -22.70 -8.97
C LYS A 289 -19.19 -23.31 -9.54
N LEU A 290 -18.64 -22.62 -10.53
CA LEU A 290 -17.25 -22.79 -10.98
C LEU A 290 -16.33 -22.76 -9.75
N HIS A 291 -15.28 -23.60 -9.76
CA HIS A 291 -14.21 -23.61 -8.75
C HIS A 291 -13.72 -22.16 -8.49
N THR A 292 -13.36 -21.82 -7.26
CA THR A 292 -12.98 -20.43 -6.86
C THR A 292 -11.88 -19.84 -7.74
N ALA A 293 -10.96 -20.65 -8.26
CA ALA A 293 -9.90 -20.23 -9.19
C ALA A 293 -10.41 -19.86 -10.61
N MET A 294 -11.64 -20.24 -10.95
CA MET A 294 -12.24 -20.13 -12.29
C MET A 294 -13.40 -19.13 -12.33
N GLN A 295 -13.69 -18.43 -11.23
CA GLN A 295 -14.61 -17.30 -11.23
C GLN A 295 -13.86 -16.03 -11.68
N PRO A 296 -14.46 -15.19 -12.55
CA PRO A 296 -13.90 -13.86 -12.80
C PRO A 296 -13.88 -13.09 -11.47
N ARG A 297 -12.69 -12.65 -11.02
CA ARG A 297 -12.53 -11.99 -9.73
C ARG A 297 -13.44 -10.75 -9.64
N LEU A 298 -14.39 -10.79 -8.72
CA LEU A 298 -15.27 -9.67 -8.41
C LEU A 298 -14.45 -8.55 -7.79
N LYS A 299 -14.66 -7.31 -8.24
CA LYS A 299 -14.00 -6.14 -7.63
C LYS A 299 -14.62 -5.90 -6.27
N THR A 300 -13.83 -5.97 -5.21
CA THR A 300 -14.24 -5.74 -3.82
C THR A 300 -13.72 -4.41 -3.29
N ASN A 301 -14.37 -3.89 -2.24
CA ASN A 301 -13.90 -2.75 -1.46
C ASN A 301 -12.97 -3.22 -0.30
N ILE A 302 -12.45 -2.27 0.50
CA ILE A 302 -11.45 -2.48 1.57
C ILE A 302 -11.83 -3.50 2.66
N LEU A 303 -13.10 -3.87 2.76
CA LEU A 303 -13.63 -4.85 3.73
C LEU A 303 -13.96 -6.20 3.08
N GLY A 304 -13.58 -6.39 1.81
CA GLY A 304 -13.85 -7.61 1.05
C GLY A 304 -15.27 -7.73 0.49
N GLN A 305 -16.10 -6.69 0.57
CA GLN A 305 -17.46 -6.72 0.04
C GLN A 305 -17.48 -6.44 -1.46
N THR A 306 -18.31 -7.19 -2.21
CA THR A 306 -18.43 -7.07 -3.66
C THR A 306 -19.08 -5.75 -4.06
N ILE A 307 -18.50 -5.03 -5.03
CA ILE A 307 -19.07 -3.78 -5.53
C ILE A 307 -20.26 -4.11 -6.45
N ASP A 308 -21.44 -4.26 -5.86
CA ASP A 308 -22.68 -4.53 -6.58
C ASP A 308 -23.15 -3.28 -7.35
N LYS A 309 -23.00 -3.28 -8.68
CA LYS A 309 -23.56 -2.24 -9.58
C LYS A 309 -25.10 -2.15 -9.53
N SER A 310 -25.76 -3.13 -8.91
CA SER A 310 -27.22 -3.25 -8.85
C SER A 310 -27.85 -2.24 -7.88
N SER A 311 -27.17 -1.89 -6.77
CA SER A 311 -27.70 -1.00 -5.73
C SER A 311 -27.78 0.46 -6.20
N LEU A 312 -26.76 0.94 -6.92
CA LEU A 312 -26.77 2.26 -7.58
C LEU A 312 -27.88 2.36 -8.63
N ALA A 313 -28.05 1.32 -9.45
CA ALA A 313 -29.12 1.28 -10.46
C ALA A 313 -30.53 1.28 -9.82
N LYS A 314 -30.71 0.57 -8.69
CA LYS A 314 -31.96 0.55 -7.92
C LYS A 314 -32.25 1.92 -7.30
N LEU A 315 -31.24 2.58 -6.73
CA LEU A 315 -31.33 3.93 -6.17
C LEU A 315 -31.63 4.99 -7.24
N LEU A 316 -31.00 4.91 -8.41
CA LEU A 316 -31.30 5.82 -9.53
C LEU A 316 -32.74 5.65 -10.04
N LYS A 317 -33.25 4.41 -10.07
CA LYS A 317 -34.64 4.12 -10.46
C LYS A 317 -35.66 4.63 -9.42
N GLN A 318 -35.35 4.49 -8.12
CA GLN A 318 -36.16 5.08 -7.04
C GLN A 318 -36.15 6.61 -7.07
N ARG A 319 -34.98 7.23 -7.32
CA ARG A 319 -34.86 8.68 -7.46
C ARG A 319 -35.63 9.23 -8.66
N ALA A 320 -35.63 8.51 -9.78
CA ALA A 320 -36.42 8.87 -10.96
C ALA A 320 -37.93 8.78 -10.69
N ALA A 321 -38.39 7.78 -9.93
CA ALA A 321 -39.79 7.64 -9.54
C ALA A 321 -40.25 8.77 -8.60
N LEU A 322 -39.40 9.17 -7.64
CA LEU A 322 -39.68 10.31 -6.74
C LEU A 322 -39.79 11.64 -7.51
N LEU A 323 -38.89 11.88 -8.47
CA LEU A 323 -38.95 13.08 -9.31
C LEU A 323 -40.20 13.11 -10.19
N ALA A 324 -40.68 11.95 -10.66
CA ALA A 324 -41.94 11.86 -11.40
C ALA A 324 -43.16 12.16 -10.52
N GLN A 325 -43.17 11.68 -9.27
CA GLN A 325 -44.23 12.00 -8.30
C GLN A 325 -44.24 13.49 -7.90
N GLN A 326 -43.07 14.10 -7.76
CA GLN A 326 -42.96 15.54 -7.48
C GLN A 326 -43.52 16.38 -8.63
N LYS A 327 -43.18 16.05 -9.88
CA LYS A 327 -43.77 16.72 -11.05
C LYS A 327 -45.29 16.55 -11.13
N ALA A 328 -45.80 15.35 -10.89
CA ALA A 328 -47.25 15.11 -10.87
C ALA A 328 -47.98 15.91 -9.76
N ASN A 329 -47.32 16.13 -8.62
CA ASN A 329 -47.86 16.95 -7.53
C ASN A 329 -47.78 18.47 -7.82
N GLU A 330 -46.74 18.92 -8.53
CA GLU A 330 -46.65 20.29 -9.02
C GLU A 330 -47.70 20.59 -10.09
N ASP A 331 -47.95 19.64 -11.00
CA ASP A 331 -48.99 19.75 -12.02
C ASP A 331 -50.38 19.81 -11.39
N LYS A 332 -50.65 19.00 -10.35
CA LYS A 332 -51.90 19.08 -9.56
C LYS A 332 -52.05 20.41 -8.81
N LYS A 333 -50.98 20.95 -8.22
CA LYS A 333 -50.99 22.29 -7.58
C LYS A 333 -51.23 23.41 -8.59
N SER A 334 -50.69 23.29 -9.80
CA SER A 334 -50.91 24.27 -10.87
C SER A 334 -52.34 24.24 -11.43
N ALA A 335 -52.98 23.06 -11.44
CA ALA A 335 -54.38 22.89 -11.82
C ALA A 335 -55.33 23.45 -10.75
N ALA A 336 -55.06 23.24 -9.46
CA ALA A 336 -55.85 23.80 -8.36
C ALA A 336 -55.82 25.34 -8.34
N LYS A 337 -54.66 25.96 -8.62
CA LYS A 337 -54.52 27.42 -8.70
C LYS A 337 -55.27 28.08 -9.86
N LYS A 338 -55.67 27.32 -10.89
CA LYS A 338 -56.48 27.80 -12.02
C LYS A 338 -57.99 27.72 -11.77
N ALA A 339 -58.44 26.94 -10.80
CA ALA A 339 -59.86 26.81 -10.46
C ALA A 339 -60.38 27.97 -9.57
N ASP A 340 -59.52 28.59 -8.75
CA ASP A 340 -59.89 29.64 -7.77
C ASP A 340 -60.04 31.07 -8.33
N LYS A 341 -60.01 31.27 -9.67
CA LYS A 341 -60.09 32.61 -10.31
C LYS A 341 -61.31 32.83 -11.20
N LYS A 342 -62.48 32.31 -10.85
CA LYS A 342 -63.76 32.65 -11.53
C LYS A 342 -64.85 33.17 -10.56
N SER A 343 -65.10 34.49 -10.66
CA SER A 343 -66.38 35.23 -10.46
C SER A 343 -66.76 35.78 -9.06
N PRO A 344 -67.61 36.84 -8.95
CA PRO A 344 -67.74 38.05 -9.80
C PRO A 344 -68.04 39.38 -9.02
N ALA A 345 -68.25 40.47 -9.79
CA ALA A 345 -68.97 41.74 -9.47
C ALA A 345 -68.16 42.85 -8.77
N LYS A 346 -68.28 44.15 -9.10
CA LYS A 346 -69.19 44.92 -9.97
C LYS A 346 -68.58 46.35 -10.15
N LYS A 347 -68.85 46.96 -11.32
CA LYS A 347 -69.05 48.42 -11.66
C LYS A 347 -68.16 49.49 -11.00
N ALA A 348 -67.81 50.61 -11.60
CA ALA A 348 -67.74 51.16 -12.96
C ALA A 348 -67.28 52.61 -12.74
N SER A 349 -66.32 53.13 -13.52
CA SER A 349 -66.37 54.47 -14.15
C SER A 349 -64.95 54.97 -14.54
N THR A 350 -64.82 55.28 -15.84
CA THR A 350 -64.21 56.47 -16.48
C THR A 350 -63.07 57.19 -15.75
N LYS A 351 -61.98 57.68 -16.37
CA LYS A 351 -61.71 58.12 -17.74
C LYS A 351 -60.20 58.44 -17.82
N LYS A 352 -59.62 58.15 -18.99
CA LYS A 352 -58.57 58.90 -19.72
C LYS A 352 -57.14 59.10 -19.16
N THR A 353 -56.25 58.90 -20.15
CA THR A 353 -54.96 59.58 -20.47
C THR A 353 -53.66 59.11 -19.78
N ALA A 354 -52.80 58.53 -20.64
CA ALA A 354 -51.35 58.34 -20.54
C ALA A 354 -50.59 59.71 -20.43
N PRO A 355 -49.24 59.81 -20.29
CA PRO A 355 -48.21 58.82 -20.70
C PRO A 355 -46.86 58.81 -19.92
N LYS A 356 -45.91 57.97 -20.41
CA LYS A 356 -44.42 58.06 -20.31
C LYS A 356 -43.82 57.87 -18.88
N GLU A 357 -42.61 57.38 -18.65
CA GLU A 357 -41.39 57.16 -19.45
C GLU A 357 -40.38 56.30 -18.65
N SER A 358 -39.55 55.50 -19.36
CA SER A 358 -38.12 55.24 -19.04
C SER A 358 -37.77 54.44 -17.75
N ALA A 359 -36.68 53.67 -17.61
CA ALA A 359 -35.49 53.42 -18.39
C ALA A 359 -34.75 52.15 -17.88
N LYS A 360 -33.96 51.54 -18.78
CA LYS A 360 -32.66 50.84 -18.59
C LYS A 360 -32.66 49.45 -17.91
N LYS A 361 -32.42 48.37 -18.68
CA LYS A 361 -31.11 47.74 -19.13
C LYS A 361 -30.50 46.86 -18.03
N ALA A 362 -29.96 45.65 -18.23
CA ALA A 362 -29.57 44.81 -19.39
C ALA A 362 -29.51 43.32 -18.88
N VAL A 363 -29.93 42.26 -19.59
CA VAL A 363 -29.26 41.46 -20.66
C VAL A 363 -27.90 40.90 -20.17
N ALA A 364 -27.57 39.59 -20.16
CA ALA A 364 -27.88 38.53 -21.12
C ALA A 364 -27.97 37.11 -20.51
N LYS A 365 -28.82 36.27 -21.13
CA LYS A 365 -28.83 34.80 -21.06
C LYS A 365 -28.04 34.25 -22.25
N GLY A 366 -27.21 33.23 -21.99
CA GLY A 366 -26.77 32.29 -23.02
C GLY A 366 -27.86 31.27 -23.36
N LYS A 367 -27.70 30.59 -24.49
CA LYS A 367 -28.35 29.35 -24.96
C LYS A 367 -27.79 29.10 -26.37
N THR A 368 -27.59 27.90 -26.94
CA THR A 368 -27.79 26.48 -26.59
C THR A 368 -27.38 25.69 -27.85
N PHE A 369 -26.80 24.48 -27.67
CA PHE A 369 -27.05 23.22 -28.41
C PHE A 369 -26.82 23.20 -29.95
N ALA A 370 -26.50 22.10 -30.65
CA ALA A 370 -26.08 20.74 -30.33
C ALA A 370 -25.71 20.01 -31.65
N LYS A 371 -24.90 18.95 -31.50
CA LYS A 371 -24.85 17.67 -32.24
C LYS A 371 -24.61 17.62 -33.77
N GLY A 372 -23.69 16.73 -34.15
CA GLY A 372 -23.78 15.92 -35.38
C GLY A 372 -22.43 15.52 -36.01
N THR A 373 -21.98 14.29 -35.80
CA THR A 373 -20.98 13.59 -36.64
C THR A 373 -21.67 13.07 -37.93
N PRO A 374 -21.01 12.85 -39.10
CA PRO A 374 -20.07 11.72 -39.27
C PRO A 374 -18.92 11.86 -40.32
N ALA A 375 -17.92 10.98 -40.16
CA ALA A 375 -17.12 10.21 -41.15
C ALA A 375 -16.50 10.81 -42.45
N ALA A 376 -15.19 10.52 -42.58
CA ALA A 376 -14.43 9.98 -43.74
C ALA A 376 -14.05 10.87 -44.95
N LYS A 377 -12.74 11.13 -45.14
CA LYS A 377 -11.87 10.55 -46.22
C LYS A 377 -10.52 11.30 -46.37
N ALA A 378 -9.45 10.49 -46.33
CA ALA A 378 -8.26 10.46 -47.20
C ALA A 378 -7.49 11.75 -47.64
N LYS A 379 -6.20 11.79 -47.29
CA LYS A 379 -5.02 11.98 -48.19
C LYS A 379 -3.73 11.80 -47.37
N LYS A 380 -2.99 10.70 -47.53
CA LYS A 380 -1.77 10.56 -48.36
C LYS A 380 -0.79 11.73 -48.23
N THR A 381 0.34 11.50 -47.55
CA THR A 381 1.70 11.61 -48.14
C THR A 381 2.69 10.77 -47.33
N ALA A 382 3.43 9.94 -48.05
CA ALA A 382 4.54 9.12 -47.58
C ALA A 382 5.87 9.85 -47.77
N LYS A 383 6.87 9.54 -46.94
CA LYS A 383 8.26 9.17 -47.28
C LYS A 383 9.10 9.21 -45.99
N HIS A 384 9.51 8.05 -45.47
CA HIS A 384 10.73 7.30 -45.79
C HIS A 384 11.97 7.80 -45.05
N GLY A 385 12.47 6.93 -44.16
CA GLY A 385 13.72 7.10 -43.41
C GLY A 385 14.01 5.89 -42.52
N LYS A 386 13.97 4.67 -43.09
CA LYS A 386 14.72 3.48 -42.62
C LYS A 386 16.21 3.90 -42.49
N LYS A 387 17.04 3.45 -41.55
CA LYS A 387 17.41 2.07 -41.16
C LYS A 387 18.63 2.16 -40.16
N PRO A 388 19.28 1.06 -39.72
CA PRO A 388 18.99 0.40 -38.44
C PRO A 388 20.22 0.26 -37.52
N THR A 389 19.94 -0.34 -36.37
CA THR A 389 20.82 -1.08 -35.46
C THR A 389 21.95 -1.89 -36.11
N LYS A 390 23.09 -1.88 -35.44
CA LYS A 390 23.87 -3.09 -35.14
C LYS A 390 23.82 -3.32 -33.64
#